data_AF-M1AE22-F1
#
_entry.id   AF-M1AE22-F1
#
_cell.length_a   1.000
_cell.length_b   1.000
_cell.length_c   1.000
_cell.angle_alpha   90.00
_cell.angle_beta   90.00
_cell.angle_gamma   90.00
#
_symmetry.space_group_name_H-M   'P 1'
#
loop_
_entity.id
_entity.type
_entity.pdbx_description
1 polymer ?
#
loop_
_entity_poly.entity_id
_entity_poly.type
_entity_poly.pdbx_seq_one_letter_code
_entity_poly.pdbx_strand_id
1 'polypeptide(L)'
;MIATVLVPQMGGGPGDKARVIQSLLFTSGVNTLLQTLFGTRLPTVMGPSFAYIISALSVINDLSDSTFRSEHQRFEHTMRAIQGSLIVSSIINIILGYGQVWGKLTRFFSPVVITPLVCVVGLGLSGRGFPQVGDCIEIGLPMLILLVISQQYMQRVHPVAQSILERFALLLCIGLIWAFAAILTVAGAYNHVKEQTKMSCRIDHSFLLSSAPWIKVPYPFQWGTPIFRASHVFGMMGAALVSSAESTATFYAASRLAGATLPPAHVVSRSIGLQV
;
A
#
# COMPACT_ATOMS: atom_id res chain seq x y z
N MET A 1 3.78 -0.28 4.23
CA MET A 1 4.83 0.52 3.54
C MET A 1 4.42 1.98 3.34
N ILE A 2 3.27 2.26 2.70
CA ILE A 2 2.77 3.64 2.45
C ILE A 2 2.78 4.52 3.71
N ALA A 3 2.16 4.06 4.81
CA ALA A 3 2.15 4.79 6.08
C ALA A 3 3.56 4.95 6.69
N THR A 4 4.46 4.00 6.47
CA THR A 4 5.84 4.07 6.96
C THR A 4 6.66 5.15 6.27
N VAL A 5 6.36 5.44 5.00
CA VAL A 5 7.01 6.51 4.23
C VAL A 5 6.36 7.87 4.51
N LEU A 6 5.03 7.91 4.57
CA LEU A 6 4.27 9.16 4.68
C LEU A 6 4.27 9.76 6.10
N VAL A 7 4.10 8.94 7.13
CA VAL A 7 3.89 9.44 8.50
C VAL A 7 5.11 10.20 9.05
N PRO A 8 6.37 9.74 8.87
CA PRO A 8 7.54 10.51 9.29
C PRO A 8 7.66 11.84 8.55
N GLN A 9 7.36 11.87 7.25
CA GLN A 9 7.41 13.09 6.43
C GLN A 9 6.37 14.14 6.87
N MET A 10 5.24 13.68 7.41
CA MET A 10 4.20 14.56 7.97
C MET A 10 4.55 15.10 9.36
N GLY A 11 5.60 14.58 10.03
CA GLY A 11 5.92 14.90 11.43
C GLY A 11 5.14 14.06 12.45
N GLY A 12 4.57 12.92 12.03
CA GLY A 12 3.83 12.02 12.92
C GLY A 12 4.76 11.08 13.70
N GLY A 13 4.42 10.85 14.96
CA GLY A 13 5.19 9.95 15.84
C GLY A 13 4.95 8.46 15.56
N PRO A 14 5.66 7.56 16.28
CA PRO A 14 5.47 6.11 16.16
C PRO A 14 4.03 5.66 16.45
N GLY A 15 3.37 6.25 17.45
CA GLY A 15 1.97 5.95 17.79
C GLY A 15 0.98 6.33 16.67
N ASP A 16 1.23 7.45 15.98
CA ASP A 16 0.42 7.88 14.84
C ASP A 16 0.62 6.96 13.63
N LYS A 17 1.88 6.52 13.41
CA LYS A 17 2.21 5.54 12.38
C LYS A 17 1.47 4.23 12.58
N ALA A 18 1.46 3.70 13.81
CA ALA A 18 0.70 2.49 14.14
C ALA A 18 -0.80 2.67 13.87
N ARG A 19 -1.37 3.82 14.27
CA ARG A 19 -2.79 4.14 14.07
C ARG A 19 -3.19 4.17 12.59
N VAL A 20 -2.34 4.77 11.74
CA VAL A 20 -2.58 4.83 10.29
C VAL A 20 -2.47 3.43 9.67
N ILE A 21 -1.46 2.64 10.04
CA ILE A 21 -1.31 1.26 9.54
C ILE A 21 -2.55 0.42 9.88
N GLN A 22 -3.00 0.46 11.13
CA GLN A 22 -4.18 -0.29 11.58
C GLN A 22 -5.45 0.14 10.83
N SER A 23 -5.63 1.45 10.62
CA SER A 23 -6.78 1.98 9.89
C SER A 23 -6.78 1.56 8.42
N LEU A 24 -5.61 1.59 7.77
CA LEU A 24 -5.44 1.16 6.37
C LEU A 24 -5.71 -0.34 6.21
N LEU A 25 -5.19 -1.18 7.11
CA LEU A 25 -5.40 -2.64 7.07
C LEU A 25 -6.87 -3.00 7.31
N PHE A 26 -7.52 -2.37 8.29
CA PHE A 26 -8.94 -2.59 8.56
C PHE A 26 -9.80 -2.17 7.38
N THR A 27 -9.57 -0.98 6.82
CA THR A 27 -10.34 -0.47 5.67
C THR A 27 -10.09 -1.31 4.41
N SER A 28 -8.86 -1.76 4.18
CA SER A 28 -8.49 -2.70 3.10
C SER A 28 -9.22 -4.04 3.23
N GLY A 29 -9.35 -4.58 4.44
CA GLY A 29 -10.13 -5.79 4.71
C GLY A 29 -11.62 -5.61 4.44
N VAL A 30 -12.22 -4.51 4.92
CA VAL A 30 -13.64 -4.19 4.66
C VAL A 30 -13.89 -4.00 3.16
N ASN A 31 -13.01 -3.27 2.46
CA ASN A 31 -13.14 -3.02 1.03
C ASN A 31 -12.99 -4.34 0.23
N THR A 32 -12.05 -5.20 0.62
CA THR A 32 -11.91 -6.54 0.01
C THR A 32 -13.17 -7.39 0.20
N LEU A 33 -13.78 -7.36 1.39
CA LEU A 33 -15.03 -8.07 1.64
C LEU A 33 -16.18 -7.50 0.78
N LEU A 34 -16.30 -6.18 0.69
CA LEU A 34 -17.30 -5.53 -0.13
C LEU A 34 -17.12 -5.85 -1.63
N GLN A 35 -15.87 -5.86 -2.09
CA GLN A 35 -15.49 -6.17 -3.46
C GLN A 35 -15.80 -7.63 -3.83
N THR A 36 -15.55 -8.56 -2.91
CA THR A 36 -15.81 -10.00 -3.13
C THR A 36 -17.30 -10.33 -3.06
N LEU A 37 -18.09 -9.63 -2.23
CA LEU A 37 -19.54 -9.86 -2.10
C LEU A 37 -20.36 -9.16 -3.20
N PHE A 38 -20.18 -7.85 -3.36
CA PHE A 38 -21.00 -6.98 -4.23
C PHE A 38 -20.29 -6.52 -5.51
N GLY A 39 -18.96 -6.58 -5.55
CA GLY A 39 -18.14 -6.15 -6.69
C GLY A 39 -18.03 -7.21 -7.79
N THR A 40 -16.80 -7.60 -8.12
CA THR A 40 -16.50 -8.49 -9.24
C THR A 40 -16.74 -9.97 -8.92
N ARG A 41 -16.90 -10.33 -7.63
CA ARG A 41 -16.87 -11.72 -7.13
C ARG A 41 -15.61 -12.49 -7.53
N LEU A 42 -14.58 -11.79 -8.00
CA LEU A 42 -13.27 -12.35 -8.29
C LEU A 42 -12.43 -12.33 -7.01
N PRO A 43 -11.54 -13.31 -6.82
CA PRO A 43 -10.61 -13.36 -5.68
C PRO A 43 -9.56 -12.24 -5.83
N THR A 44 -9.95 -11.02 -5.51
CA THR A 44 -9.14 -9.81 -5.67
C THR A 44 -9.00 -9.13 -4.32
N VAL A 45 -7.76 -8.91 -3.91
CA VAL A 45 -7.43 -8.26 -2.63
C VAL A 45 -7.29 -6.77 -2.88
N MET A 46 -8.09 -5.96 -2.19
CA MET A 46 -8.05 -4.50 -2.29
C MET A 46 -7.06 -3.94 -1.27
N GLY A 47 -6.12 -3.12 -1.73
CA GLY A 47 -5.15 -2.45 -0.89
C GLY A 47 -4.94 -0.99 -1.28
N PRO A 48 -4.22 -0.22 -0.44
CA PRO A 48 -3.89 1.15 -0.75
C PRO A 48 -2.98 1.23 -1.99
N SER A 49 -3.37 2.01 -3.00
CA SER A 49 -2.57 2.19 -4.22
C SER A 49 -1.39 3.13 -3.99
N PHE A 50 -0.27 2.81 -4.63
CA PHE A 50 0.95 3.61 -4.58
C PHE A 50 0.84 4.91 -5.39
N ALA A 51 -0.14 5.02 -6.29
CA ALA A 51 -0.42 6.25 -7.03
C ALA A 51 -0.70 7.43 -6.07
N TYR A 52 -1.36 7.16 -4.94
CA TYR A 52 -1.68 8.18 -3.93
C TYR A 52 -0.47 8.68 -3.15
N ILE A 53 0.68 7.98 -3.16
CA ILE A 53 1.89 8.47 -2.47
C ILE A 53 2.36 9.79 -3.08
N ILE A 54 2.40 9.88 -4.41
CA ILE A 54 2.94 11.05 -5.11
C ILE A 54 2.06 12.27 -4.79
N SER A 55 0.75 12.11 -4.90
CA SER A 55 -0.21 13.15 -4.56
C SER A 55 -0.13 13.53 -3.08
N ALA A 56 -0.01 12.55 -2.17
CA ALA A 56 0.15 12.83 -0.74
C ALA A 56 1.45 13.58 -0.42
N LEU A 57 2.58 13.24 -1.06
CA LEU A 57 3.85 13.97 -0.91
C LEU A 57 3.74 15.40 -1.44
N SER A 58 3.04 15.62 -2.55
CA SER A 58 2.78 16.97 -3.05
C SER A 58 1.99 17.81 -2.04
N VAL A 59 0.99 17.21 -1.38
CA VAL A 59 0.21 17.87 -0.31
C VAL A 59 1.09 18.18 0.90
N ILE A 60 1.94 17.23 1.31
CA ILE A 60 2.90 17.42 2.42
C ILE A 60 3.85 18.59 2.12
N ASN A 61 4.43 18.65 0.92
CA ASN A 61 5.39 19.69 0.54
C ASN A 61 4.74 21.08 0.53
N ASP A 62 3.51 21.19 0.00
CA ASP A 62 2.74 22.45 0.01
C ASP A 62 2.44 22.92 1.44
N LEU A 63 2.11 21.99 2.34
CA LEU A 63 1.85 22.28 3.75
C LEU A 63 3.14 22.50 4.56
N SER A 64 4.28 21.97 4.11
CA SER A 64 5.56 22.14 4.80
C SER A 64 6.02 23.59 4.84
N ASP A 65 5.58 24.42 3.90
CA ASP A 65 5.93 25.84 3.82
C ASP A 65 5.09 26.71 4.79
N SER A 66 4.00 26.16 5.34
CA SER A 66 3.16 26.86 6.30
C SER A 66 3.71 26.75 7.73
N THR A 67 3.77 27.90 8.43
CA THR A 67 4.38 28.01 9.76
C THR A 67 3.51 27.34 10.83
N PHE A 68 3.75 26.06 11.10
CA PHE A 68 3.09 25.34 12.20
C PHE A 68 3.88 25.45 13.51
N ARG A 69 3.16 25.58 14.63
CA ARG A 69 3.75 25.68 15.98
C ARG A 69 4.20 24.32 16.55
N SER A 70 3.76 23.19 16.00
CA SER A 70 4.15 21.84 16.45
C SER A 70 4.04 20.79 15.33
N GLU A 71 4.94 19.79 15.33
CA GLU A 71 4.97 18.72 14.32
C GLU A 71 3.71 17.84 14.34
N HIS A 72 3.12 17.62 15.52
CA HIS A 72 1.89 16.85 15.66
C HIS A 72 0.67 17.57 15.05
N GLN A 73 0.59 18.90 15.19
CA GLN A 73 -0.45 19.69 14.52
C GLN A 73 -0.27 19.66 12.99
N ARG A 74 0.98 19.67 12.49
CA ARG A 74 1.25 19.50 11.05
C ARG A 74 0.76 18.14 10.56
N PHE A 75 1.01 17.08 11.31
CA PHE A 75 0.52 15.74 10.99
C PHE A 75 -1.01 15.70 10.93
N GLU A 76 -1.69 16.21 11.96
CA GLU A 76 -3.15 16.18 12.03
C GLU A 76 -3.78 17.03 10.92
N HIS A 77 -3.25 18.23 10.66
CA HIS A 77 -3.72 19.10 9.60
C HIS A 77 -3.54 18.48 8.21
N THR A 78 -2.38 17.86 7.96
CA THR A 78 -2.09 17.17 6.70
C THR A 78 -3.01 15.97 6.50
N MET A 79 -3.26 15.20 7.56
CA MET A 79 -4.18 14.06 7.52
C MET A 79 -5.62 14.50 7.22
N ARG A 80 -6.09 15.60 7.83
CA ARG A 80 -7.41 16.20 7.53
C ARG A 80 -7.52 16.66 6.07
N ALA A 81 -6.47 17.25 5.52
CA ALA A 81 -6.43 17.69 4.12
C ALA A 81 -6.44 16.51 3.13
N ILE A 82 -5.68 15.45 3.42
CA ILE A 82 -5.67 14.21 2.63
C ILE A 82 -7.04 13.54 2.70
N GLN A 83 -7.63 13.42 3.90
CA GLN A 83 -8.95 12.82 4.07
C GLN A 83 -10.03 13.59 3.29
N GLY A 84 -10.05 14.93 3.36
CA GLY A 84 -10.98 15.74 2.58
C GLY A 84 -10.80 15.57 1.08
N SER A 85 -9.55 15.55 0.61
CA SER A 85 -9.24 15.38 -0.81
C SER A 85 -9.60 13.99 -1.33
N LEU A 86 -9.37 12.95 -0.53
CA LEU A 86 -9.76 11.57 -0.84
C LEU A 86 -11.28 11.43 -0.95
N ILE A 87 -12.06 12.03 -0.03
CA ILE A 87 -13.53 11.98 -0.09
C ILE A 87 -14.04 12.54 -1.43
N VAL A 88 -13.54 13.70 -1.85
CA VAL A 88 -13.95 14.31 -3.14
C VAL A 88 -13.52 13.43 -4.32
N SER A 89 -12.29 12.91 -4.28
CA SER A 89 -11.77 12.01 -5.30
C SER A 89 -12.62 10.73 -5.42
N SER A 90 -13.04 10.15 -4.30
CA SER A 90 -13.88 8.96 -4.28
C SER A 90 -15.28 9.23 -4.82
N ILE A 91 -15.89 10.39 -4.54
CA ILE A 91 -17.18 10.78 -5.14
C ILE A 91 -17.06 10.84 -6.67
N ILE A 92 -15.97 11.40 -7.19
CA ILE A 92 -15.72 11.46 -8.64
C ILE A 92 -15.56 10.05 -9.21
N ASN A 93 -14.79 9.18 -8.55
CA ASN A 93 -14.65 7.78 -8.96
C ASN A 93 -15.98 7.00 -8.93
N ILE A 94 -16.84 7.25 -7.94
CA ILE A 94 -18.19 6.68 -7.87
C ILE A 94 -19.02 7.13 -9.08
N ILE A 95 -19.00 8.43 -9.41
CA ILE A 95 -19.72 8.97 -10.57
C ILE A 95 -19.21 8.36 -11.88
N LEU A 96 -17.88 8.26 -12.04
CA LEU A 96 -17.26 7.67 -13.22
C LEU A 96 -17.51 6.16 -13.34
N GLY A 97 -17.52 5.45 -12.21
CA GLY A 97 -17.77 4.02 -12.11
C GLY A 97 -19.24 3.66 -12.37
N TYR A 98 -20.19 4.27 -11.67
CA TYR A 98 -21.61 4.00 -11.88
C TYR A 98 -22.16 4.63 -13.16
N GLY A 99 -21.56 5.71 -13.65
CA GLY A 99 -21.94 6.36 -14.91
C GLY A 99 -21.64 5.54 -16.17
N GLN A 100 -21.12 4.31 -16.06
CA GLN A 100 -20.71 3.43 -17.17
C GLN A 100 -19.68 4.03 -18.14
N VAL A 101 -19.20 5.24 -17.87
CA VAL A 101 -18.13 5.92 -18.64
C VAL A 101 -16.88 5.07 -18.58
N TRP A 102 -16.56 4.52 -17.41
CA TRP A 102 -15.43 3.64 -17.26
C TRP A 102 -15.57 2.36 -18.08
N GLY A 103 -16.75 1.75 -18.13
CA GLY A 103 -17.01 0.58 -18.99
C GLY A 103 -16.75 0.86 -20.48
N LYS A 104 -17.07 2.06 -20.99
CA LYS A 104 -16.70 2.47 -22.36
C LYS A 104 -15.18 2.66 -22.48
N LEU A 105 -14.55 3.26 -21.47
CA LEU A 105 -13.11 3.48 -21.44
C LEU A 105 -12.31 2.16 -21.42
N THR A 106 -12.81 1.13 -20.72
CA THR A 106 -12.17 -0.20 -20.67
C THR A 106 -12.02 -0.86 -22.04
N ARG A 107 -12.81 -0.44 -23.05
CA ARG A 107 -12.64 -0.92 -24.43
C ARG A 107 -11.33 -0.46 -25.07
N PHE A 108 -10.75 0.65 -24.60
CA PHE A 108 -9.46 1.15 -25.08
C PHE A 108 -8.26 0.48 -24.38
N PHE A 109 -8.49 -0.18 -23.24
CA PHE A 109 -7.46 -0.92 -22.52
C PHE A 109 -7.21 -2.28 -23.17
N SER A 110 -6.48 -2.27 -24.29
CA SER A 110 -5.94 -3.47 -24.92
C SER A 110 -4.77 -4.03 -24.11
N PRO A 111 -4.46 -5.35 -24.18
CA PRO A 111 -3.26 -5.93 -23.57
C PRO A 111 -1.96 -5.18 -23.92
N VAL A 112 -1.91 -4.56 -25.10
CA VAL A 112 -0.78 -3.74 -25.58
C VAL A 112 -0.57 -2.49 -24.71
N VAL A 113 -1.63 -1.92 -24.13
CA VAL A 113 -1.58 -0.73 -23.26
C VAL A 113 -1.41 -1.13 -21.79
N ILE A 114 -2.05 -2.23 -21.38
CA ILE A 114 -2.01 -2.70 -20.00
C ILE A 114 -0.60 -3.17 -19.60
N THR A 115 0.08 -3.90 -20.48
CA THR A 115 1.41 -4.46 -20.18
C THR A 115 2.43 -3.38 -19.80
N PRO A 116 2.68 -2.33 -20.61
CA PRO A 116 3.62 -1.28 -20.25
C PRO A 116 3.18 -0.50 -19.00
N LEU A 117 1.87 -0.30 -18.78
CA LEU A 117 1.37 0.36 -17.57
C LEU A 117 1.78 -0.43 -16.31
N VAL A 118 1.52 -1.74 -16.30
CA VAL A 118 1.88 -2.61 -15.17
C VAL A 118 3.40 -2.67 -14.99
N CYS A 119 4.18 -2.71 -16.08
CA CYS A 119 5.64 -2.66 -16.01
C CYS A 119 6.13 -1.35 -15.38
N VAL A 120 5.58 -0.19 -15.76
CA VAL A 120 5.98 1.11 -15.19
C VAL A 120 5.65 1.18 -13.70
N VAL A 121 4.46 0.71 -13.29
CA VAL A 121 4.08 0.66 -11.87
C VAL A 121 5.02 -0.28 -11.09
N GLY A 122 5.31 -1.47 -11.63
CA GLY A 122 6.21 -2.45 -11.02
C GLY A 122 7.67 -1.98 -10.91
N LEU A 123 8.19 -1.31 -11.95
CA LEU A 123 9.53 -0.71 -11.93
C LEU A 123 9.59 0.48 -10.97
N GLY A 124 8.55 1.32 -10.94
CA GLY A 124 8.44 2.44 -10.00
C GLY A 124 8.37 2.01 -8.53
N LEU A 125 7.77 0.84 -8.26
CA LEU A 125 7.77 0.19 -6.96
C LEU A 125 9.16 -0.32 -6.58
N SER A 126 9.81 -1.02 -7.51
CA SER A 126 11.18 -1.52 -7.32
C SER A 126 12.14 -0.38 -6.96
N GLY A 127 12.07 0.75 -7.68
CA GLY A 127 12.91 1.93 -7.41
C GLY A 127 12.76 2.53 -6.01
N ARG A 128 11.62 2.32 -5.34
CA ARG A 128 11.41 2.77 -3.94
C ARG A 128 11.66 1.67 -2.91
N GLY A 129 11.43 0.41 -3.27
CA GLY A 129 11.64 -0.73 -2.38
C GLY A 129 13.11 -1.05 -2.15
N PHE A 130 13.94 -1.07 -3.21
CA PHE A 130 15.37 -1.37 -3.12
C PHE A 130 16.17 -0.45 -2.17
N PRO A 131 16.04 0.89 -2.20
CA PRO A 131 16.79 1.75 -1.29
C PRO A 131 16.44 1.48 0.19
N GLN A 132 15.18 1.15 0.49
CA GLN A 132 14.76 0.82 1.85
C GLN A 132 15.36 -0.50 2.36
N VAL A 133 15.65 -1.45 1.47
CA VAL A 133 16.41 -2.67 1.80
C VAL A 133 17.90 -2.35 1.99
N GLY A 134 18.41 -1.36 1.23
CA GLY A 134 19.80 -0.90 1.30
C GLY A 134 20.16 -0.18 2.61
N ASP A 135 19.20 0.46 3.28
CA ASP A 135 19.41 1.11 4.58
C ASP A 135 19.92 0.13 5.66
N CYS A 136 19.60 -1.17 5.52
CA CYS A 136 20.06 -2.26 6.37
C CYS A 136 20.54 -3.43 5.53
N ILE A 137 21.69 -3.27 4.89
CA ILE A 137 22.24 -4.29 3.99
C ILE A 137 22.47 -5.65 4.67
N GLU A 138 22.78 -5.68 5.97
CA GLU A 138 22.99 -6.91 6.73
C GLU A 138 21.74 -7.78 6.88
N ILE A 139 20.54 -7.18 6.89
CA ILE A 139 19.26 -7.90 6.98
C ILE A 139 18.65 -8.04 5.57
N GLY A 140 18.85 -7.02 4.73
CA GLY A 140 18.33 -6.97 3.37
C GLY A 140 18.97 -7.98 2.41
N LEU A 141 20.27 -8.21 2.52
CA LEU A 141 20.99 -9.15 1.66
C LEU A 141 20.60 -10.62 1.95
N PRO A 142 20.52 -11.10 3.20
CA PRO A 142 19.94 -12.39 3.52
C PRO A 142 18.49 -12.53 3.06
N MET A 143 17.68 -11.46 3.17
CA MET A 143 16.30 -11.47 2.68
C MET A 143 16.21 -11.72 1.17
N LEU A 144 17.02 -11.02 0.38
CA LEU A 144 17.06 -11.20 -1.08
C LEU A 144 17.54 -12.60 -1.46
N ILE A 145 18.60 -13.09 -0.82
CA ILE A 145 19.14 -14.42 -1.07
C ILE A 145 18.10 -15.50 -0.72
N LEU A 146 17.47 -15.40 0.45
CA LEU A 146 16.44 -16.34 0.89
C LEU A 146 15.24 -16.35 -0.07
N LEU A 147 14.83 -15.18 -0.56
CA LEU A 147 13.74 -15.05 -1.52
C LEU A 147 14.10 -15.72 -2.85
N VAL A 148 15.30 -15.47 -3.39
CA VAL A 148 15.78 -16.08 -4.64
C VAL A 148 15.88 -17.60 -4.49
N ILE A 149 16.44 -18.11 -3.38
CA ILE A 149 16.54 -19.55 -3.12
C ILE A 149 15.15 -20.17 -2.99
N SER A 150 14.26 -19.56 -2.22
CA SER A 150 12.88 -20.04 -2.02
C SER A 150 12.11 -20.12 -3.34
N GLN A 151 12.24 -19.11 -4.19
CA GLN A 151 11.54 -19.05 -5.49
C GLN A 151 12.18 -19.96 -6.54
N GLN A 152 13.51 -20.05 -6.61
CA GLN A 152 14.20 -20.65 -7.76
C GLN A 152 14.73 -22.07 -7.48
N TYR A 153 15.13 -22.37 -6.24
CA TYR A 153 15.66 -23.68 -5.85
C TYR A 153 14.54 -24.62 -5.42
N MET A 154 13.59 -24.15 -4.61
CA MET A 154 12.58 -25.02 -4.00
C MET A 154 11.44 -25.41 -4.95
N GLN A 155 11.23 -24.64 -6.04
CA GLN A 155 10.38 -25.05 -7.16
C GLN A 155 10.91 -26.28 -7.90
N ARG A 156 12.20 -26.62 -7.78
CA ARG A 156 12.80 -27.71 -8.57
C ARG A 156 12.84 -29.06 -7.85
N VAL A 157 12.65 -29.09 -6.53
CA VAL A 157 13.02 -30.25 -5.69
C VAL A 157 11.82 -31.06 -5.19
N HIS A 158 10.64 -30.46 -4.92
CA HIS A 158 9.49 -31.20 -4.39
C HIS A 158 8.11 -30.74 -4.92
N PRO A 159 7.35 -31.59 -5.64
CA PRO A 159 6.04 -31.23 -6.21
C PRO A 159 4.94 -31.01 -5.18
N VAL A 160 5.02 -31.62 -3.99
CA VAL A 160 4.07 -31.41 -2.89
C VAL A 160 4.37 -30.12 -2.12
N ALA A 161 5.66 -29.76 -1.98
CA ALA A 161 6.07 -28.50 -1.39
C ALA A 161 5.70 -27.31 -2.29
N GLN A 162 5.71 -27.49 -3.62
CA GLN A 162 5.34 -26.44 -4.58
C GLN A 162 3.99 -25.78 -4.26
N SER A 163 2.93 -26.55 -4.01
CA SER A 163 1.58 -25.96 -3.82
C SER A 163 1.44 -25.10 -2.54
N ILE A 164 2.09 -25.52 -1.45
CA ILE A 164 2.07 -24.77 -0.18
C ILE A 164 3.04 -23.59 -0.26
N LEU A 165 4.23 -23.83 -0.82
CA LEU A 165 5.26 -22.81 -0.90
C LEU A 165 4.91 -21.71 -1.90
N GLU A 166 4.28 -22.01 -3.04
CA GLU A 166 3.91 -20.98 -4.02
C GLU A 166 2.90 -19.97 -3.43
N ARG A 167 2.03 -20.42 -2.51
CA ARG A 167 1.06 -19.54 -1.83
C ARG A 167 1.62 -18.85 -0.58
N PHE A 168 2.49 -19.51 0.18
CA PHE A 168 2.95 -19.03 1.50
C PHE A 168 4.45 -18.70 1.58
N ALA A 169 5.23 -18.88 0.50
CA ALA A 169 6.68 -18.65 0.46
C ALA A 169 7.04 -17.27 1.01
N LEU A 170 6.34 -16.23 0.55
CA LEU A 170 6.61 -14.86 0.97
C LEU A 170 6.40 -14.68 2.47
N LEU A 171 5.32 -15.23 3.02
CA LEU A 171 5.03 -15.15 4.46
C LEU A 171 6.06 -15.92 5.28
N LEU A 172 6.47 -17.11 4.83
CA LEU A 172 7.52 -17.90 5.48
C LEU A 172 8.88 -17.19 5.44
N CYS A 173 9.26 -16.61 4.29
CA CYS A 173 10.48 -15.81 4.19
C CYS A 173 10.46 -14.65 5.17
N ILE A 174 9.36 -13.88 5.22
CA ILE A 174 9.21 -12.77 6.16
C ILE A 174 9.36 -13.25 7.61
N GLY A 175 8.73 -14.37 7.98
CA GLY A 175 8.84 -14.94 9.33
C GLY A 175 10.28 -15.36 9.69
N LEU A 176 10.98 -16.02 8.76
CA LEU A 176 12.37 -16.43 8.96
C LEU A 176 13.32 -15.23 9.08
N ILE A 177 13.14 -14.21 8.26
CA ILE A 177 13.96 -12.98 8.31
C ILE A 177 13.70 -12.22 9.60
N TRP A 178 12.45 -12.14 10.05
CA TRP A 178 12.11 -11.53 11.33
C TRP A 178 12.77 -12.27 12.50
N ALA A 179 12.74 -13.61 12.50
CA ALA A 179 13.43 -14.42 13.49
C ALA A 179 14.96 -14.22 13.45
N PHE A 180 15.56 -14.18 12.25
CA PHE A 180 16.99 -13.92 12.07
C PHE A 180 17.38 -12.54 12.59
N ALA A 181 16.60 -11.50 12.28
CA ALA A 181 16.81 -10.15 12.77
C ALA A 181 16.62 -10.06 14.30
N ALA A 182 15.72 -10.86 14.90
CA ALA A 182 15.57 -10.94 16.35
C ALA A 182 16.81 -11.55 17.01
N ILE A 183 17.37 -12.62 16.44
CA ILE A 183 18.60 -13.25 16.92
C ILE A 183 19.78 -12.27 16.84
N LEU A 184 19.94 -11.55 15.72
CA LEU A 184 20.98 -10.53 15.55
C LEU A 184 20.82 -9.36 16.54
N THR A 185 19.57 -8.99 16.86
CA THR A 185 19.27 -7.94 17.84
C THR A 185 19.69 -8.37 19.26
N VAL A 186 19.44 -9.63 19.65
CA VAL A 186 19.83 -10.18 20.95
C VAL A 186 21.34 -10.44 21.04
N ALA A 187 21.97 -10.85 19.94
CA ALA A 187 23.42 -11.07 19.86
C ALA A 187 24.26 -9.79 19.99
N GLY A 188 23.64 -8.60 20.05
CA GLY A 188 24.32 -7.34 20.33
C GLY A 188 25.18 -6.80 19.18
N ALA A 189 25.09 -7.39 17.98
CA ALA A 189 25.84 -6.97 16.79
C ALA A 189 25.65 -5.48 16.45
N TYR A 190 24.48 -4.91 16.79
CA TYR A 190 24.13 -3.52 16.53
C TYR A 190 24.52 -2.53 17.66
N ASN A 191 25.23 -2.93 18.71
CA ASN A 191 25.56 -2.02 19.82
C ASN A 191 26.66 -0.99 19.47
N HIS A 192 27.55 -1.29 18.53
CA HIS A 192 28.68 -0.44 18.15
C HIS A 192 28.52 0.32 16.81
N VAL A 193 27.37 0.19 16.13
CA VAL A 193 27.13 0.87 14.83
C VAL A 193 26.50 2.25 15.00
N LYS A 194 26.54 3.07 13.93
CA LYS A 194 26.00 4.44 13.90
C LYS A 194 24.50 4.47 14.23
N GLU A 195 24.05 5.54 14.87
CA GLU A 195 22.66 5.71 15.38
C GLU A 195 21.58 5.52 14.29
N GLN A 196 21.85 5.95 13.06
CA GLN A 196 20.92 5.76 11.93
C GLN A 196 20.72 4.27 11.57
N THR A 197 21.79 3.48 11.62
CA THR A 197 21.75 2.02 11.41
C THR A 197 21.07 1.31 12.59
N LYS A 198 21.24 1.81 13.81
CA LYS A 198 20.52 1.31 14.99
C LYS A 198 19.00 1.53 14.87
N MET A 199 18.57 2.69 14.39
CA MET A 199 17.15 3.04 14.23
C MET A 199 16.45 2.23 13.12
N SER A 200 17.17 1.88 12.05
CA SER A 200 16.62 1.14 10.91
C SER A 200 16.71 -0.38 11.08
N CYS A 201 17.79 -0.89 11.67
CA CYS A 201 18.08 -2.34 11.70
C CYS A 201 17.68 -3.03 13.01
N ARG A 202 17.44 -2.27 14.10
CA ARG A 202 17.05 -2.85 15.40
C ARG A 202 15.52 -2.97 15.51
N ILE A 203 15.02 -4.17 15.78
CA ILE A 203 13.58 -4.45 15.90
C ILE A 203 12.94 -3.70 17.09
N ASP A 204 13.71 -3.50 18.15
CA ASP A 204 13.26 -3.03 19.47
C ASP A 204 12.86 -1.53 19.50
N HIS A 205 13.49 -0.70 18.66
CA HIS A 205 13.36 0.76 18.77
C HIS A 205 12.18 1.35 18.00
N SER A 206 11.33 0.49 17.42
CA SER A 206 10.20 0.96 16.63
C SER A 206 9.08 1.54 17.50
N PHE A 207 8.99 1.20 18.80
CA PHE A 207 7.96 1.60 19.79
C PHE A 207 6.49 1.51 19.31
N LEU A 208 6.26 0.92 18.13
CA LEU A 208 4.97 0.79 17.46
C LEU A 208 4.03 -0.10 18.28
N LEU A 209 4.56 -1.18 18.84
CA LEU A 209 3.79 -2.16 19.61
C LEU A 209 3.47 -1.67 21.03
N SER A 210 4.38 -0.90 21.64
CA SER A 210 4.20 -0.34 22.98
C SER A 210 3.23 0.86 22.99
N SER A 211 3.23 1.65 21.91
CA SER A 211 2.37 2.84 21.78
C SER A 211 0.98 2.54 21.23
N ALA A 212 0.72 1.31 20.76
CA ALA A 212 -0.55 0.95 20.14
C ALA A 212 -1.49 0.25 21.14
N PRO A 213 -2.76 0.69 21.25
CA PRO A 213 -3.76 -0.02 22.04
C PRO A 213 -4.07 -1.39 21.41
N TRP A 214 -4.26 -2.40 22.26
CA TRP A 214 -4.49 -3.80 21.84
C TRP A 214 -5.71 -4.00 20.94
N ILE A 215 -6.80 -3.28 21.20
CA ILE A 215 -8.01 -3.29 20.37
C ILE A 215 -8.39 -1.84 20.11
N LYS A 216 -8.42 -1.45 18.84
CA LYS A 216 -8.91 -0.14 18.44
C LYS A 216 -9.67 -0.24 17.12
N VAL A 217 -10.94 0.16 17.15
CA VAL A 217 -11.75 0.29 15.95
C VAL A 217 -11.45 1.67 15.36
N PRO A 218 -11.01 1.76 14.10
CA PRO A 218 -10.81 3.06 13.46
C PRO A 218 -12.18 3.71 13.21
N TYR A 219 -12.40 4.88 13.80
CA TYR A 219 -13.62 5.67 13.58
C TYR A 219 -13.45 6.61 12.38
N PRO A 220 -14.52 6.81 11.57
CA PRO A 220 -14.49 7.84 10.53
C PRO A 220 -14.23 9.20 11.19
N PHE A 221 -13.35 10.01 10.58
CA PHE A 221 -12.93 11.33 11.11
C PHE A 221 -12.14 11.31 12.42
N GLN A 222 -11.39 10.25 12.73
CA GLN A 222 -10.53 10.17 13.93
C GLN A 222 -9.43 11.26 14.02
N TRP A 223 -9.17 11.97 12.92
CA TRP A 223 -8.21 13.07 12.87
C TRP A 223 -8.88 14.46 12.83
N GLY A 224 -10.22 14.56 12.99
CA GLY A 224 -10.96 15.82 12.95
C GLY A 224 -11.72 16.08 11.65
N THR A 225 -12.28 17.29 11.50
CA THR A 225 -13.10 17.68 10.33
C THR A 225 -12.25 17.77 9.06
N PRO A 226 -12.74 17.24 7.92
CA PRO A 226 -12.00 17.24 6.66
C PRO A 226 -11.81 18.66 6.15
N ILE A 227 -10.64 18.94 5.61
CA ILE A 227 -10.32 20.24 5.01
C ILE A 227 -10.30 20.05 3.50
N PHE A 228 -11.09 20.86 2.79
CA PHE A 228 -11.19 20.81 1.34
C PHE A 228 -10.38 21.95 0.74
N ARG A 229 -9.32 21.61 -0.01
CA ARG A 229 -8.55 22.56 -0.83
C ARG A 229 -8.52 22.07 -2.27
N ALA A 230 -8.90 22.93 -3.21
CA ALA A 230 -9.02 22.56 -4.62
C ALA A 230 -7.69 22.05 -5.22
N SER A 231 -6.55 22.65 -4.84
CA SER A 231 -5.21 22.24 -5.31
C SER A 231 -4.91 20.77 -5.00
N HIS A 232 -5.20 20.33 -3.78
CA HIS A 232 -4.97 18.96 -3.33
C HIS A 232 -5.96 17.95 -3.95
N VAL A 233 -7.19 18.38 -4.20
CA VAL A 233 -8.23 17.56 -4.83
C VAL A 233 -7.85 17.16 -6.25
N PHE A 234 -7.31 18.07 -7.06
CA PHE A 234 -6.88 17.75 -8.43
C PHE A 234 -5.76 16.70 -8.46
N GLY A 235 -4.78 16.79 -7.54
CA GLY A 235 -3.72 15.80 -7.42
C GLY A 235 -4.24 14.42 -7.02
N MET A 236 -5.21 14.36 -6.10
CA MET A 236 -5.83 13.09 -5.68
C MET A 236 -6.73 12.50 -6.77
N MET A 237 -7.43 13.33 -7.56
CA MET A 237 -8.22 12.87 -8.69
C MET A 237 -7.37 12.19 -9.77
N GLY A 238 -6.18 12.73 -10.07
CA GLY A 238 -5.24 12.09 -10.98
C GLY A 238 -4.79 10.71 -10.47
N ALA A 239 -4.44 10.61 -9.19
CA ALA A 239 -4.08 9.33 -8.57
C ALA A 239 -5.23 8.32 -8.59
N ALA A 240 -6.46 8.77 -8.38
CA ALA A 240 -7.66 7.96 -8.48
C ALA A 240 -7.84 7.34 -9.88
N LEU A 241 -7.68 8.13 -10.94
CA LEU A 241 -7.76 7.63 -12.32
C LEU A 241 -6.69 6.58 -12.62
N VAL A 242 -5.45 6.82 -12.16
CA VAL A 242 -4.35 5.85 -12.29
C VAL A 242 -4.69 4.56 -11.54
N SER A 243 -5.21 4.66 -10.31
CA SER A 243 -5.63 3.51 -9.50
C SER A 243 -6.77 2.72 -10.16
N SER A 244 -7.73 3.40 -10.81
CA SER A 244 -8.81 2.74 -11.55
C SER A 244 -8.29 1.99 -12.80
N ALA A 245 -7.30 2.56 -13.49
CA ALA A 245 -6.63 1.90 -14.61
C ALA A 245 -5.82 0.67 -14.16
N GLU A 246 -5.06 0.79 -13.07
CA GLU A 246 -4.32 -0.32 -12.43
C GLU A 246 -5.28 -1.45 -12.03
N SER A 247 -6.41 -1.11 -11.42
CA SER A 247 -7.40 -2.09 -10.96
C SER A 247 -8.11 -2.79 -12.12
N THR A 248 -8.35 -2.07 -13.22
CA THR A 248 -8.88 -2.68 -14.45
C THR A 248 -7.90 -3.74 -14.99
N ALA A 249 -6.61 -3.41 -15.03
CA ALA A 249 -5.57 -4.35 -15.47
C ALA A 249 -5.50 -5.60 -14.58
N THR A 250 -5.59 -5.44 -13.25
CA THR A 250 -5.56 -6.57 -12.32
C THR A 250 -6.81 -7.44 -12.45
N PHE A 251 -8.00 -6.87 -12.71
CA PHE A 251 -9.20 -7.68 -12.98
C PHE A 251 -9.06 -8.54 -14.24
N TYR A 252 -8.46 -8.02 -15.31
CA TYR A 252 -8.20 -8.80 -16.53
C TYR A 252 -7.15 -9.91 -16.31
N ALA A 253 -6.09 -9.62 -15.55
CA ALA A 253 -5.09 -10.62 -15.19
C ALA A 253 -5.69 -11.70 -14.29
N ALA A 254 -6.46 -11.31 -13.27
CA ALA A 254 -7.11 -12.22 -12.34
C ALA A 254 -8.13 -13.12 -13.04
N SER A 255 -8.93 -12.60 -13.99
CA SER A 255 -9.86 -13.45 -14.75
C SER A 255 -9.14 -14.48 -15.60
N ARG A 256 -8.01 -14.10 -16.23
CA ARG A 256 -7.19 -15.06 -17.01
C ARG A 256 -6.55 -16.14 -16.14
N LEU A 257 -5.99 -15.75 -14.99
CA LEU A 257 -5.39 -16.70 -14.04
C LEU A 257 -6.44 -17.62 -13.40
N ALA A 258 -7.65 -17.13 -13.19
CA ALA A 258 -8.76 -17.92 -12.68
C ALA A 258 -9.43 -18.81 -13.75
N GLY A 259 -9.01 -18.73 -15.02
CA GLY A 259 -9.66 -19.42 -16.13
C GLY A 259 -11.09 -18.95 -16.42
N ALA A 260 -11.48 -17.78 -15.88
CA ALA A 260 -12.80 -17.21 -16.05
C ALA A 260 -12.92 -16.41 -17.35
N THR A 261 -14.15 -16.26 -17.85
CA THR A 261 -14.42 -15.36 -18.96
C THR A 261 -14.06 -13.91 -18.61
N LEU A 262 -13.64 -13.14 -19.61
CA LEU A 262 -13.29 -11.73 -19.42
C LEU A 262 -14.47 -11.00 -18.76
N PRO A 263 -14.26 -10.26 -17.65
CA PRO A 263 -15.35 -9.61 -16.95
C PRO A 263 -16.01 -8.59 -17.88
N PRO A 264 -17.35 -8.60 -18.00
CA PRO A 264 -18.05 -7.64 -18.85
C PRO A 264 -17.87 -6.22 -18.30
N ALA A 265 -17.89 -5.22 -19.18
CA ALA A 265 -17.64 -3.82 -18.84
C ALA A 265 -18.50 -3.29 -17.68
N HIS A 266 -19.74 -3.79 -17.54
CA HIS A 266 -20.63 -3.40 -16.43
C HIS A 266 -20.13 -3.87 -15.05
N VAL A 267 -19.52 -5.05 -14.97
CA VAL A 267 -18.96 -5.60 -13.72
C VAL A 267 -17.72 -4.81 -13.32
N VAL A 268 -16.86 -4.49 -14.29
CA VAL A 268 -15.66 -3.66 -14.05
C VAL A 268 -16.04 -2.25 -13.60
N SER A 269 -17.03 -1.63 -14.25
CA SER A 269 -17.52 -0.30 -13.89
C SER A 269 -18.12 -0.26 -12.48
N ARG A 270 -18.91 -1.28 -12.11
CA ARG A 270 -19.46 -1.43 -10.75
C ARG A 270 -18.36 -1.59 -9.71
N SER A 271 -17.36 -2.41 -10.01
CA SER A 271 -16.23 -2.65 -9.11
C SER A 271 -15.36 -1.44 -8.90
N ILE A 272 -15.21 -0.58 -9.91
CA ILE A 272 -14.47 0.67 -9.77
C ILE A 272 -15.31 1.70 -9.00
N GLY A 273 -16.63 1.72 -9.18
CA GLY A 273 -17.53 2.51 -8.33
C GLY A 273 -17.51 2.09 -6.85
N LEU A 274 -17.20 0.83 -6.56
CA LEU A 274 -17.03 0.32 -5.19
C LEU A 274 -15.61 0.52 -4.64
N GLN A 275 -14.67 0.95 -5.49
CA GLN A 275 -13.28 1.21 -5.09
C GLN A 275 -13.16 2.62 -4.52
N VAL A 276 -13.40 2.72 -3.20
CA VAL A 276 -13.37 3.96 -2.40
C VAL A 276 -12.22 3.98 -1.43
#